data_AF-A0A938U0S1-F1
#
_entry.id   AF-A0A938U0S1-F1
#
_cell.length_a   1.000
_cell.length_b   1.000
_cell.length_c   1.000
_cell.angle_alpha   90.00
_cell.angle_beta   90.00
_cell.angle_gamma   90.00
#
_symmetry.space_group_name_H-M   'P 1'
#
loop_
_entity.id
_entity.type
_entity.pdbx_description
1 polymer ?
#
loop_
_entity_poly.entity_id
_entity_poly.type
_entity_poly.pdbx_seq_one_letter_code
_entity_poly.pdbx_strand_id
1 'polypeptide(L)'
;MFKKMLRVLMATLALVLALTSMAAADKLLCISKQELKGEMTVAECVAKGEQFAVMDDKGVVRILSPKEIDLMRQTNPNLFEMKAFGMRHRELAPEIPKLPPLAVPKTGAM
;
A
#
# COMPACT_ATOMS: atom_id res chain seq x y z
N MET A 1 37.38 25.47 -9.81
CA MET A 1 35.99 25.83 -9.41
C MET A 1 34.93 24.92 -10.01
N PHE A 2 35.06 24.51 -11.28
CA PHE A 2 34.10 23.64 -11.98
C PHE A 2 33.80 22.29 -11.29
N LYS A 3 34.81 21.59 -10.76
CA LYS A 3 34.61 20.32 -10.01
C LYS A 3 33.79 20.48 -8.73
N LYS A 4 33.83 21.65 -8.07
CA LYS A 4 33.03 21.93 -6.86
C LYS A 4 31.57 22.18 -7.24
N MET A 5 31.33 22.98 -8.28
CA MET A 5 29.99 23.21 -8.85
C MET A 5 29.35 21.91 -9.33
N LEU A 6 30.10 21.03 -10.01
CA LEU A 6 29.60 19.75 -10.48
C LEU A 6 29.21 18.80 -9.33
N ARG A 7 29.96 18.79 -8.22
CA ARG A 7 29.62 18.00 -7.03
C ARG A 7 28.35 18.51 -6.34
N VAL A 8 28.19 19.83 -6.23
CA VAL A 8 26.98 20.43 -5.68
C VAL A 8 25.78 20.09 -6.55
N LEU A 9 25.91 20.21 -7.88
CA LEU A 9 24.84 19.88 -8.82
C LEU A 9 24.42 18.40 -8.74
N MET A 10 25.39 17.48 -8.67
CA MET A 10 25.11 16.05 -8.53
C MET A 10 24.44 15.72 -7.18
N ALA A 11 24.86 16.38 -6.09
CA ALA A 11 24.25 16.20 -4.78
C ALA A 11 22.80 16.71 -4.75
N THR A 12 22.53 17.88 -5.37
CA THR A 12 21.17 18.40 -5.49
C THR A 12 20.30 17.52 -6.37
N LEU A 13 20.84 16.97 -7.47
CA LEU A 13 20.08 16.11 -8.37
C LEU A 13 19.73 14.76 -7.70
N ALA A 14 20.66 14.17 -6.95
CA ALA A 14 20.42 12.95 -6.18
C ALA A 14 19.36 13.18 -5.08
N LEU A 15 19.36 14.34 -4.44
CA LEU A 15 18.36 14.70 -3.43
C LEU A 15 16.96 14.86 -4.06
N VAL A 16 16.84 15.53 -5.21
CA VAL A 16 15.57 15.68 -5.93
C VAL A 16 15.05 14.33 -6.42
N LEU A 17 15.92 13.46 -6.96
CA LEU A 17 15.54 12.10 -7.38
C LEU A 17 15.10 11.20 -6.22
N ALA A 18 15.64 11.40 -5.01
CA ALA A 18 15.19 10.67 -3.82
C ALA A 18 13.79 11.10 -3.36
N LEU A 19 13.42 12.36 -3.59
CA LEU A 19 12.15 12.95 -3.16
C LEU A 19 10.98 12.65 -4.12
N THR A 20 11.24 12.22 -5.36
CA THR A 20 10.19 12.00 -6.38
C THR A 20 9.59 10.59 -6.41
N SER A 21 9.87 9.74 -5.42
CA SER A 21 9.41 8.34 -5.42
C SER A 21 8.10 8.07 -4.65
N MET A 22 7.26 9.09 -4.44
CA MET A 22 5.89 8.88 -3.93
C MET A 22 4.97 8.41 -5.06
N ALA A 23 5.13 7.16 -5.49
CA ALA A 23 4.04 6.48 -6.18
C ALA A 23 2.95 6.23 -5.14
N ALA A 24 1.85 6.98 -5.20
CA ALA A 24 0.69 6.71 -4.36
C ALA A 24 0.25 5.25 -4.62
N ALA A 25 0.21 4.47 -3.55
CA ALA A 25 -0.15 3.05 -3.62
C ALA A 25 -1.47 2.81 -2.88
N ASP A 26 -2.15 1.74 -3.28
CA ASP A 26 -3.44 1.35 -2.74
C ASP A 26 -3.34 1.13 -1.21
N LYS A 27 -4.40 1.51 -0.50
CA LYS A 27 -4.48 1.41 0.96
C LYS A 27 -5.68 0.58 1.39
N LEU A 28 -5.49 -0.23 2.43
CA LEU A 28 -6.57 -1.01 3.03
C LEU A 28 -7.12 -0.29 4.26
N LEU A 29 -8.41 0.07 4.23
CA LEU A 29 -9.06 0.89 5.26
C LEU A 29 -10.23 0.16 5.90
N CYS A 30 -10.31 0.19 7.23
CA CYS A 30 -11.46 -0.28 7.99
C CYS A 30 -12.58 0.77 7.93
N ILE A 31 -13.72 0.41 7.34
CA ILE A 31 -14.84 1.35 7.17
C ILE A 31 -15.82 1.33 8.35
N SER A 32 -15.86 0.23 9.09
CA SER A 32 -16.71 0.05 10.27
C SER A 32 -16.20 0.85 11.48
N LYS A 33 -14.89 1.08 11.59
CA LYS A 33 -14.26 1.90 12.65
C LYS A 33 -13.43 3.03 12.08
N GLN A 34 -14.07 4.17 11.83
CA GLN A 34 -13.45 5.32 11.15
C GLN A 34 -12.30 5.97 11.93
N GLU A 35 -12.31 5.89 13.26
CA GLU A 35 -11.29 6.46 14.15
C GLU A 35 -10.09 5.53 14.40
N LEU A 36 -10.12 4.29 13.88
CA LEU A 36 -9.05 3.32 14.11
C LEU A 36 -7.70 3.87 13.60
N LYS A 37 -6.65 3.75 14.40
CA LYS A 37 -5.31 4.30 14.13
C LYS A 37 -4.21 3.28 14.45
N GLY A 38 -4.39 2.04 14.01
CA GLY A 38 -3.37 1.00 14.10
C GLY A 38 -3.26 0.30 15.46
N GLU A 39 -4.27 0.43 16.32
CA GLU A 39 -4.36 -0.28 17.60
C GLU A 39 -4.50 -1.79 17.39
N MET A 40 -5.12 -2.19 16.29
CA MET A 40 -5.39 -3.58 15.91
C MET A 40 -4.78 -3.91 14.56
N THR A 41 -4.57 -5.21 14.30
CA THR A 41 -4.23 -5.69 12.96
C THR A 41 -5.47 -5.88 12.10
N VAL A 42 -5.26 -5.95 10.79
CA VAL A 42 -6.33 -6.27 9.82
C VAL A 42 -6.95 -7.63 10.14
N ALA A 43 -6.16 -8.64 10.51
CA ALA A 43 -6.65 -9.95 10.92
C ALA A 43 -7.64 -9.87 12.10
N GLU A 44 -7.27 -9.12 13.14
CA GLU A 44 -8.10 -8.97 14.34
C GLU A 44 -9.41 -8.23 14.04
N CYS A 45 -9.37 -7.22 13.18
CA CYS A 45 -10.58 -6.51 12.73
C CYS A 45 -11.50 -7.43 11.92
N VAL A 46 -10.95 -8.20 10.98
CA VAL A 46 -11.75 -9.17 10.20
C VAL A 46 -12.38 -10.22 11.11
N ALA A 47 -11.65 -10.72 12.11
CA ALA A 47 -12.18 -11.68 13.10
C ALA A 47 -13.35 -11.11 13.93
N LYS A 48 -13.40 -9.78 14.10
CA LYS A 48 -14.52 -9.08 14.76
C LYS A 48 -15.68 -8.73 13.81
N GLY A 49 -15.60 -9.13 12.54
CA GLY A 49 -16.64 -8.85 11.53
C GLY A 49 -16.59 -7.43 10.97
N GLU A 50 -15.47 -6.72 11.14
CA GLU A 50 -15.31 -5.37 10.61
C GLU A 50 -15.18 -5.38 9.08
N GLN A 51 -15.76 -4.37 8.43
CA GLN A 51 -15.72 -4.23 6.97
C GLN A 51 -14.50 -3.40 6.53
N PHE A 52 -13.99 -3.73 5.35
CA PHE A 52 -12.83 -3.08 4.77
C PHE A 52 -13.10 -2.57 3.36
N ALA A 53 -12.35 -1.56 2.96
CA ALA A 53 -12.30 -1.05 1.61
C ALA A 53 -10.86 -0.86 1.15
N VAL A 54 -10.63 -1.03 -0.15
CA VAL A 54 -9.39 -0.60 -0.80
C VAL A 54 -9.63 0.80 -1.34
N MET A 55 -8.72 1.72 -1.02
CA MET A 55 -8.65 3.04 -1.62
C MET A 55 -7.45 3.09 -2.56
N ASP A 56 -7.68 3.39 -3.84
CA ASP A 56 -6.59 3.52 -4.81
C ASP A 56 -5.87 4.88 -4.70
N ASP A 57 -4.83 5.03 -5.51
CA ASP A 57 -4.01 6.24 -5.62
C ASP A 57 -4.78 7.49 -6.09
N LYS A 58 -5.94 7.29 -6.72
CA LYS A 58 -6.84 8.36 -7.20
C LYS A 58 -7.94 8.68 -6.19
N GLY A 59 -7.99 7.99 -5.06
CA GLY A 59 -9.01 8.17 -4.03
C GLY A 59 -10.33 7.47 -4.33
N VAL A 60 -10.38 6.54 -5.29
CA VAL A 60 -11.53 5.68 -5.52
C VAL A 60 -11.59 4.64 -4.41
N VAL A 61 -12.76 4.49 -3.80
CA VAL A 61 -12.98 3.56 -2.68
C VAL A 61 -13.83 2.39 -3.14
N ARG A 62 -13.34 1.17 -2.90
CA ARG A 62 -14.04 -0.08 -3.20
C ARG A 62 -14.17 -0.94 -1.95
N ILE A 63 -15.40 -1.14 -1.50
CA ILE A 63 -15.69 -2.01 -0.36
C ILE A 63 -15.42 -3.46 -0.76
N LEU A 64 -14.75 -4.20 0.11
CA LEU A 64 -14.46 -5.61 -0.07
C LEU A 64 -15.58 -6.46 0.50
N SER A 65 -16.08 -7.39 -0.31
CA SER A 65 -16.96 -8.45 0.16
C SER A 65 -16.19 -9.47 1.02
N PRO A 66 -16.87 -10.26 1.87
CA PRO A 66 -16.22 -11.30 2.67
C PRO A 66 -15.41 -12.29 1.81
N LYS A 67 -15.94 -12.68 0.66
CA LYS A 67 -15.26 -13.58 -0.28
C LYS A 67 -13.96 -12.98 -0.82
N GLU A 68 -13.93 -11.68 -1.07
CA GLU A 68 -12.71 -11.00 -1.52
C GLU A 68 -11.67 -10.90 -0.42
N ILE A 69 -12.09 -10.67 0.83
CA ILE A 69 -11.20 -10.73 1.99
C ILE A 69 -10.58 -12.12 2.12
N ASP A 70 -11.36 -13.18 1.96
CA ASP A 70 -10.85 -14.56 2.03
C ASP A 70 -9.84 -14.86 0.92
N LEU A 71 -10.12 -14.43 -0.31
CA LEU A 71 -9.18 -14.56 -1.43
C LEU A 71 -7.92 -13.72 -1.22
N MET A 72 -8.06 -12.52 -0.67
CA MET A 72 -6.93 -11.64 -0.36
C MET A 72 -6.03 -12.26 0.72
N ARG A 73 -6.60 -12.96 1.72
CA ARG A 73 -5.84 -13.68 2.75
C ARG A 73 -5.00 -14.81 2.17
N GLN A 74 -5.54 -15.53 1.20
CA GLN A 74 -4.85 -16.64 0.55
C GLN A 74 -3.72 -16.15 -0.37
N THR A 75 -3.93 -15.01 -1.05
CA THR A 75 -2.99 -14.48 -2.04
C THR A 75 -1.90 -13.60 -1.42
N ASN A 76 -2.22 -12.84 -0.36
CA ASN A 76 -1.28 -11.94 0.31
C ASN A 76 -1.53 -11.93 1.84
N PRO A 77 -1.15 -13.00 2.56
CA PRO A 77 -1.42 -13.14 4.00
C PRO A 77 -0.77 -12.03 4.84
N ASN A 78 0.36 -11.47 4.37
CA ASN A 78 1.07 -10.39 5.06
C ASN A 78 0.21 -9.13 5.27
N LEU A 79 -0.80 -8.91 4.43
CA LEU A 79 -1.74 -7.79 4.61
C LEU A 79 -2.51 -7.87 5.92
N PHE A 80 -2.73 -9.08 6.42
CA PHE A 80 -3.54 -9.33 7.61
C PHE A 80 -2.75 -9.11 8.90
N GLU A 81 -1.42 -9.07 8.82
CA GLU A 81 -0.52 -8.73 9.93
C GLU A 81 -0.33 -7.23 10.08
N MET A 82 -0.66 -6.45 9.04
CA MET A 82 -0.55 -5.00 9.06
C MET A 82 -1.53 -4.36 10.05
N LYS A 83 -1.14 -3.20 10.55
CA LYS A 83 -2.01 -2.35 11.37
C LYS A 83 -3.19 -1.84 10.54
N ALA A 84 -4.39 -1.95 11.10
CA ALA A 84 -5.62 -1.49 10.47
C ALA A 84 -5.88 -0.02 10.82
N PHE A 85 -6.30 0.75 9.81
CA PHE A 85 -6.60 2.18 9.96
C PHE A 85 -8.00 2.46 9.44
N GLY A 86 -8.69 3.39 10.11
CA GLY A 86 -9.98 3.89 9.69
C GLY A 86 -9.87 5.00 8.66
N MET A 87 -11.01 5.36 8.05
CA MET A 87 -11.09 6.39 7.03
C MET A 87 -10.51 7.75 7.47
N ARG A 88 -10.64 8.14 8.74
CA ARG A 88 -10.10 9.43 9.24
C ARG A 88 -8.58 9.45 9.31
N HIS A 89 -7.95 8.28 9.40
CA HIS A 89 -6.50 8.12 9.47
C HIS A 89 -5.91 7.52 8.19
N ARG A 90 -6.61 7.63 7.05
CA ARG A 90 -6.20 7.08 5.74
C ARG A 90 -4.80 7.52 5.27
N GLU A 91 -4.36 8.69 5.70
CA GLU A 91 -3.04 9.22 5.37
C GLU A 91 -1.92 8.41 6.05
N LEU A 92 -2.20 7.92 7.26
CA LEU A 92 -1.28 7.10 8.07
C LEU A 92 -1.38 5.61 7.74
N ALA A 93 -2.40 5.20 6.99
CA ALA A 93 -2.59 3.80 6.63
C ALA A 93 -1.44 3.31 5.74
N PRO A 94 -0.89 2.11 6.03
CA PRO A 94 0.19 1.54 5.27
C PRO A 94 -0.28 1.21 3.86
N GLU A 95 0.66 1.30 2.92
CA GLU A 95 0.45 0.91 1.54
C GLU A 95 0.35 -0.62 1.43
N ILE A 96 -0.50 -1.11 0.53
CA ILE A 96 -0.64 -2.53 0.22
C ILE A 96 0.65 -2.98 -0.48
N PRO A 97 1.46 -3.88 0.12
CA PRO A 97 2.62 -4.45 -0.55
C PRO A 97 2.21 -5.14 -1.86
N LYS A 98 2.83 -4.69 -2.95
CA LYS A 98 2.63 -5.28 -4.28
C LYS A 98 3.19 -6.70 -4.28
N LEU A 99 2.40 -7.64 -4.76
CA LEU A 99 2.90 -8.98 -5.05
C LEU A 99 3.98 -8.90 -6.13
N PRO A 100 5.01 -9.75 -6.09
CA PRO A 100 5.97 -9.84 -7.18
C PRO A 100 5.22 -10.08 -8.50
N PRO A 101 5.68 -9.52 -9.63
CA PRO A 101 5.07 -9.78 -10.92
C PRO A 101 4.94 -11.28 -11.12
N LEU A 102 3.74 -11.74 -11.47
CA LEU A 102 3.54 -13.14 -11.85
C LEU A 102 4.57 -13.47 -12.93
N ALA A 103 5.31 -14.57 -12.75
CA ALA A 103 6.24 -15.03 -13.76
C ALA A 103 5.44 -15.26 -15.04
N VAL A 104 5.55 -14.34 -16.00
CA VAL A 104 4.98 -14.53 -17.32
C VAL A 104 5.69 -15.78 -17.86
N PRO A 105 4.97 -16.84 -18.25
CA PRO A 105 5.60 -17.94 -18.95
C PRO A 105 6.35 -17.31 -20.12
N LYS A 106 7.67 -17.55 -20.22
CA LYS A 106 8.43 -17.16 -21.41
C LYS A 106 7.73 -17.87 -22.56
N THR A 107 6.88 -17.16 -23.29
CA THR A 107 6.25 -17.67 -24.50
C THR A 107 7.40 -18.17 -25.35
N GLY A 108 7.41 -19.48 -25.60
CA GLY A 108 8.51 -20.15 -26.25
C GLY A 108 8.92 -19.40 -27.51
N ALA A 109 10.23 -19.27 -27.70
CA ALA A 109 10.78 -18.99 -29.00
C ALA A 109 10.19 -20.03 -29.99
N MET A 110 9.38 -19.55 -30.91
CA MET A 110 9.10 -20.20 -32.20
C MET A 110 9.62 -19.25 -33.27
#